data_AF-A0A8J7QXZ3-F1
#
_entry.id   AF-A0A8J7QXZ3-F1
#
_cell.length_a   1.000
_cell.length_b   1.000
_cell.length_c   1.000
_cell.angle_alpha   90.00
_cell.angle_beta   90.00
_cell.angle_gamma   90.00
#
_symmetry.space_group_name_H-M   'P 1'
#
loop_
_entity.id
_entity.type
_entity.pdbx_description
1 polymer ?
#
loop_
_entity_poly.entity_id
_entity_poly.type
_entity_poly.pdbx_seq_one_letter_code
_entity_poly.pdbx_strand_id
1 'polypeptide(L)'
;MSELEYINGPLSLLPKINFSKSKRISSYDRTGGNKDYITIGPMTKVKIAEIKGSGIIRHIWITASSENRYYLRDTILRMFWDEEENPSVEVPLGDFFGVGHGVANHFVSLPLSMIRGPGRGLNAGMNCYFPMPFSKGAKIEVENESNLEIR
;
A
#
# COMPACT_ATOMS: atom_id res chain seq x y z
N MET A 1 -5.23 28.24 -31.66
CA MET A 1 -4.85 27.73 -30.32
C MET A 1 -5.71 28.42 -29.26
N SER A 2 -7.00 28.07 -29.11
CA SER A 2 -7.87 28.81 -28.17
C SER A 2 -9.07 28.05 -27.60
N GLU A 3 -9.06 26.70 -27.61
CA GLU A 3 -10.18 25.91 -27.02
C GLU A 3 -9.76 25.02 -25.83
N LEU A 4 -8.46 24.93 -25.52
CA LEU A 4 -7.95 24.06 -24.45
C LEU A 4 -7.78 24.75 -23.09
N GLU A 5 -8.02 26.06 -22.99
CA GLU A 5 -7.85 26.82 -21.73
C GLU A 5 -8.90 26.52 -20.66
N TYR A 6 -10.00 25.84 -21.02
CA TYR A 6 -11.15 25.65 -20.13
C TYR A 6 -11.44 24.21 -19.73
N ILE A 7 -10.57 23.25 -20.05
CA ILE A 7 -10.75 21.89 -19.52
C ILE A 7 -10.29 21.91 -18.06
N ASN A 8 -11.24 22.10 -17.14
CA ASN A 8 -11.06 21.95 -15.71
C ASN A 8 -11.79 20.68 -15.26
N GLY A 9 -11.12 19.84 -14.47
CA GLY A 9 -11.70 18.62 -13.93
C GLY A 9 -10.67 17.51 -13.70
N PRO A 10 -11.04 16.40 -13.06
CA PRO A 10 -10.11 15.31 -12.72
C PRO A 10 -9.36 14.71 -13.92
N LEU A 11 -9.94 14.81 -15.12
CA LEU A 11 -9.39 14.25 -16.35
C LEU A 11 -8.62 15.28 -17.21
N SER A 12 -8.63 16.56 -16.85
CA SER A 12 -8.11 17.64 -17.71
C SER A 12 -6.62 17.57 -17.98
N LEU A 13 -5.87 16.92 -17.09
CA LEU A 13 -4.43 16.74 -17.20
C LEU A 13 -4.04 15.44 -17.90
N LEU A 14 -4.97 14.50 -18.12
CA LEU A 14 -4.68 13.22 -18.78
C LEU A 14 -4.06 13.36 -20.19
N PRO A 15 -4.51 14.28 -21.07
CA PRO A 15 -3.90 14.42 -22.39
C PRO A 15 -2.58 15.21 -22.36
N LYS A 16 -2.16 15.77 -21.21
CA LYS A 16 -0.92 16.54 -21.11
C LYS A 16 0.27 15.60 -20.90
N ILE A 17 1.35 15.86 -21.64
CA ILE A 17 2.62 15.16 -21.45
C ILE A 17 3.17 15.52 -20.07
N ASN A 18 3.54 14.50 -19.30
CA ASN A 18 4.13 14.66 -17.97
C ASN A 18 5.58 14.15 -17.98
N PHE A 19 6.52 15.00 -17.57
CA PHE A 19 7.96 14.69 -17.52
C PHE A 19 8.39 14.05 -16.20
N SER A 20 7.62 13.08 -15.70
CA SER A 20 7.96 12.30 -14.51
C SER A 20 8.36 10.88 -14.88
N LYS A 21 9.11 10.23 -13.99
CA LYS A 21 9.55 8.84 -14.16
C LYS A 21 8.74 7.92 -13.25
N SER A 22 8.02 6.97 -13.85
CA SER A 22 7.36 5.91 -13.09
C SER A 22 8.38 4.93 -12.51
N LYS A 23 8.17 4.53 -11.27
CA LYS A 23 8.93 3.50 -10.56
C LYS A 23 7.97 2.60 -9.80
N ARG A 24 8.39 1.36 -9.51
CA ARG A 24 7.62 0.40 -8.72
C ARG A 24 8.57 -0.43 -7.85
N ILE A 25 8.18 -0.63 -6.60
CA ILE A 25 8.72 -1.65 -5.70
C ILE A 25 7.59 -2.66 -5.48
N SER A 26 7.91 -3.94 -5.51
CA SER A 26 6.93 -5.01 -5.33
C SER A 26 7.59 -6.24 -4.73
N SER A 27 6.78 -7.18 -4.26
CA SER A 27 7.20 -8.46 -3.69
C SER A 27 7.64 -9.50 -4.74
N TYR A 28 7.87 -9.09 -5.98
CA TYR A 28 8.20 -10.01 -7.08
C TYR A 28 9.43 -10.87 -6.77
N ASP A 29 9.39 -12.09 -7.30
CA ASP A 29 10.48 -13.05 -7.18
C ASP A 29 11.68 -12.58 -8.03
N ARG A 30 12.77 -12.18 -7.37
CA ARG A 30 13.99 -11.72 -8.03
C ARG A 30 14.73 -12.82 -8.79
N THR A 31 14.40 -14.09 -8.55
CA THR A 31 14.95 -15.22 -9.30
C THR A 31 14.25 -15.41 -10.65
N GLY A 32 13.10 -14.74 -10.86
CA GLY A 32 12.21 -14.97 -12.00
C GLY A 32 11.22 -16.13 -11.81
N GLY A 33 11.15 -16.69 -10.61
CA GLY A 33 10.13 -17.68 -10.22
C GLY A 33 8.76 -17.06 -9.92
N ASN A 34 7.93 -17.79 -9.18
CA ASN A 34 6.55 -17.40 -8.83
C ASN A 34 6.36 -17.16 -7.32
N LYS A 35 7.45 -16.99 -6.56
CA LYS A 35 7.38 -16.65 -5.14
C LYS A 35 7.23 -15.14 -4.96
N ASP A 36 6.17 -14.57 -5.54
CA ASP A 36 5.91 -13.12 -5.62
C ASP A 36 5.31 -12.53 -4.33
N TYR A 37 5.77 -13.00 -3.18
CA TYR A 37 5.36 -12.55 -1.86
C TYR A 37 6.56 -12.51 -0.91
N ILE A 38 6.42 -11.76 0.18
CA ILE A 38 7.38 -11.75 1.26
C ILE A 38 6.79 -12.49 2.45
N THR A 39 7.64 -13.17 3.22
CA THR A 39 7.22 -13.82 4.46
C THR A 39 7.62 -12.94 5.63
N ILE A 40 6.65 -12.64 6.50
CA ILE A 40 6.85 -11.89 7.74
C ILE A 40 6.63 -12.85 8.90
N GLY A 41 7.70 -13.12 9.65
CA GLY A 41 7.68 -14.03 10.77
C GLY A 41 6.89 -13.47 11.97
N PRO A 42 6.56 -14.31 12.96
CA PRO A 42 5.96 -13.88 14.22
C PRO A 42 6.77 -12.80 14.91
N MET A 43 6.11 -11.78 15.47
CA MET A 43 6.75 -10.71 16.25
C MET A 43 7.91 -10.02 15.53
N THR A 44 7.86 -9.95 14.19
CA THR A 44 8.95 -9.38 13.38
C THR A 44 8.48 -8.21 12.53
N LYS A 45 9.44 -7.33 12.23
CA LYS A 45 9.27 -6.16 11.39
C LYS A 45 10.14 -6.28 10.15
N VAL A 46 9.54 -5.97 8.99
CA VAL A 46 10.23 -6.02 7.70
C VAL A 46 10.01 -4.72 6.96
N LYS A 47 11.09 -4.21 6.37
CA LYS A 47 11.04 -3.07 5.47
C LYS A 47 10.63 -3.55 4.08
N ILE A 48 9.45 -3.14 3.63
CA ILE A 48 8.87 -3.59 2.36
C ILE A 48 9.19 -2.63 1.20
N ALA A 49 9.52 -1.37 1.51
CA ALA A 49 9.99 -0.40 0.53
C ALA A 49 10.97 0.60 1.16
N GLU A 50 11.99 0.96 0.39
CA GLU A 50 12.90 2.07 0.68
C GLU A 50 13.15 2.84 -0.61
N ILE A 51 12.82 4.13 -0.61
CA ILE A 51 12.89 5.01 -1.76
C ILE A 51 13.79 6.18 -1.40
N LYS A 52 14.80 6.44 -2.24
CA LYS A 52 15.72 7.57 -2.09
C LYS A 52 15.34 8.73 -3.01
N GLY A 53 15.58 9.95 -2.56
CA GLY A 53 15.31 11.19 -3.31
C GLY A 53 13.85 11.62 -3.20
N SER A 54 13.39 12.43 -4.15
CA SER A 54 12.03 12.97 -4.15
C SER A 54 11.06 12.17 -5.03
N GLY A 55 9.78 12.20 -4.68
CA GLY A 55 8.74 11.52 -5.43
C GLY A 55 7.36 11.64 -4.81
N ILE A 56 6.41 10.91 -5.39
CA ILE A 56 5.05 10.80 -4.91
C ILE A 56 4.60 9.35 -5.08
N ILE A 57 4.27 8.68 -3.98
CA ILE A 57 3.55 7.40 -4.06
C ILE A 57 2.11 7.75 -4.45
N ARG A 58 1.63 7.13 -5.54
CA ARG A 58 0.27 7.37 -6.06
C ARG A 58 -0.63 6.15 -6.00
N HIS A 59 -0.05 4.97 -5.77
CA HIS A 59 -0.77 3.72 -5.69
C HIS A 59 -0.01 2.76 -4.80
N ILE A 60 -0.73 2.18 -3.83
CA ILE A 60 -0.31 1.04 -3.04
C ILE A 60 -1.35 -0.05 -3.25
N TRP A 61 -0.88 -1.27 -3.55
CA TRP A 61 -1.71 -2.46 -3.56
C TRP A 61 -1.09 -3.52 -2.64
N ILE A 62 -1.91 -4.10 -1.78
CA ILE A 62 -1.51 -5.16 -0.84
C ILE A 62 -2.58 -6.24 -0.84
N THR A 63 -2.16 -7.50 -0.87
CA THR A 63 -2.94 -8.63 -0.36
C THR A 63 -2.07 -9.32 0.68
N ALA A 64 -2.69 -9.91 1.69
CA ALA A 64 -1.98 -10.71 2.67
C ALA A 64 -2.81 -11.93 3.06
N SER A 65 -2.14 -12.98 3.52
CA SER A 65 -2.69 -14.26 3.94
C SER A 65 -1.99 -14.72 5.21
N SER A 66 -2.77 -15.22 6.16
CA SER A 66 -2.26 -15.78 7.42
C SER A 66 -3.24 -16.80 7.96
N GLU A 67 -2.75 -17.71 8.80
CA GLU A 67 -3.60 -18.58 9.63
C GLU A 67 -4.23 -17.80 10.79
N ASN A 68 -3.67 -16.65 11.15
CA ASN A 68 -4.26 -15.75 12.13
C ASN A 68 -5.53 -15.09 11.57
N ARG A 69 -6.67 -15.32 12.22
CA ARG A 69 -7.96 -14.71 11.83
C ARG A 69 -7.98 -13.20 11.98
N TYR A 70 -7.13 -12.63 12.84
CA TYR A 70 -7.05 -11.20 13.10
C TYR A 70 -5.83 -10.53 12.45
N TYR A 71 -5.22 -11.16 11.45
CA TYR A 71 -4.00 -10.62 10.83
C TYR A 71 -4.16 -9.18 10.33
N LEU A 72 -5.35 -8.77 9.85
CA LEU A 72 -5.61 -7.39 9.43
C LEU A 72 -5.53 -6.37 10.57
N ARG A 73 -5.69 -6.81 11.82
CA ARG A 73 -5.53 -5.99 13.02
C ARG A 73 -4.14 -6.09 13.62
N ASP A 74 -3.53 -7.27 13.56
CA ASP A 74 -2.22 -7.56 14.16
C ASP A 74 -1.05 -7.25 13.23
N THR A 75 -1.33 -6.80 11.99
CA THR A 75 -0.31 -6.32 11.05
C THR A 75 -0.27 -4.80 11.09
N ILE A 76 0.82 -4.22 11.57
CA ILE A 76 0.97 -2.76 11.65
C ILE A 76 1.73 -2.25 10.43
N LEU A 77 1.09 -1.34 9.70
CA LEU A 77 1.68 -0.62 8.57
C LEU A 77 2.29 0.68 9.07
N ARG A 78 3.57 0.91 8.73
CA ARG A 78 4.28 2.15 9.03
C ARG A 78 4.83 2.80 7.79
N MET A 79 4.67 4.12 7.69
CA MET A 79 5.27 4.93 6.64
C MET A 79 6.01 6.11 7.24
N PHE A 80 7.21 6.34 6.72
CA PHE A 80 8.12 7.39 7.15
C PHE A 80 8.49 8.23 5.94
N TRP A 81 8.46 9.56 6.10
CA TRP A 81 8.78 10.52 5.06
C TRP A 81 10.03 11.31 5.43
N ASP A 82 10.85 11.63 4.43
CA ASP A 82 11.92 12.63 4.57
C ASP A 82 12.94 12.36 5.68
N GLU A 83 13.26 11.08 5.89
CA GLU A 83 14.24 10.59 6.88
C GLU A 83 13.81 10.85 8.34
N GLU A 84 12.50 11.05 8.58
CA GLU A 84 11.98 11.16 9.93
C GLU A 84 12.19 9.89 10.76
N GLU A 85 12.42 10.08 12.07
CA GLU A 85 12.61 8.99 13.02
C GLU A 85 11.29 8.30 13.38
N ASN A 86 10.22 9.08 13.54
CA ASN A 86 8.90 8.59 13.93
C ASN A 86 7.98 8.46 12.71
N PRO A 87 7.17 7.39 12.60
CA PRO A 87 6.30 7.21 11.44
C PRO A 87 5.18 8.27 11.43
N SER A 88 5.02 8.97 10.31
CA SER A 88 3.85 9.81 10.04
C SER A 88 2.56 9.01 9.86
N VAL A 89 2.66 7.74 9.45
CA VAL A 89 1.54 6.79 9.38
C VAL A 89 1.89 5.56 10.19
N GLU A 90 1.10 5.24 11.21
CA GLU A 90 1.22 4.03 12.01
C GLU A 90 -0.19 3.53 12.37
N VAL A 91 -0.59 2.41 11.78
CA VAL A 91 -1.97 1.94 11.86
C VAL A 91 -2.06 0.45 11.51
N PRO A 92 -3.01 -0.31 12.06
CA PRO A 92 -3.30 -1.66 11.57
C PRO A 92 -3.64 -1.67 10.07
N LEU A 93 -3.24 -2.75 9.40
CA LEU A 93 -3.34 -2.88 7.94
C LEU A 93 -4.79 -2.75 7.46
N GLY A 94 -5.74 -3.47 8.06
CA GLY A 94 -7.15 -3.42 7.67
C GLY A 94 -7.76 -2.03 7.88
N ASP A 95 -7.46 -1.42 9.03
CA ASP A 95 -7.94 -0.09 9.40
C ASP A 95 -7.48 0.99 8.41
N PHE A 96 -6.22 0.94 7.96
CA PHE A 96 -5.72 1.84 6.91
C PHE A 96 -6.54 1.79 5.63
N PHE A 97 -7.00 0.59 5.23
CA PHE A 97 -7.79 0.37 4.02
C PHE A 97 -9.31 0.52 4.23
N GLY A 98 -9.73 1.04 5.39
CA GLY A 98 -11.12 1.41 5.66
C GLY A 98 -11.99 0.29 6.20
N VAL A 99 -11.43 -0.87 6.57
CA VAL A 99 -12.17 -1.98 7.17
C VAL A 99 -11.51 -2.39 8.49
N GLY A 100 -12.08 -1.94 9.60
CA GLY A 100 -11.56 -2.19 10.94
C GLY A 100 -11.93 -3.57 11.52
N HIS A 101 -11.62 -3.76 12.80
CA HIS A 101 -11.94 -4.96 13.60
C HIS A 101 -11.33 -6.28 13.10
N GLY A 102 -10.26 -6.22 12.30
CA GLY A 102 -9.55 -7.41 11.83
C GLY A 102 -10.34 -8.28 10.84
N VAL A 103 -11.39 -7.72 10.22
CA VAL A 103 -12.20 -8.44 9.23
C VAL A 103 -11.87 -7.97 7.81
N ALA A 104 -12.05 -8.87 6.86
CA ALA A 104 -12.03 -8.53 5.44
C ALA A 104 -13.47 -8.34 4.93
N ASN A 105 -13.76 -7.18 4.35
CA ASN A 105 -15.07 -6.91 3.75
C ASN A 105 -14.95 -6.15 2.43
N HIS A 106 -15.99 -6.24 1.59
CA HIS A 106 -16.04 -5.48 0.36
C HIS A 106 -16.36 -4.02 0.64
N PHE A 107 -15.43 -3.14 0.30
CA PHE A 107 -15.53 -1.70 0.46
C PHE A 107 -14.86 -1.00 -0.72
N VAL A 108 -15.52 0.01 -1.30
CA VAL A 108 -14.99 0.77 -2.42
C VAL A 108 -15.26 2.26 -2.18
N SER A 109 -14.22 3.06 -2.29
CA SER A 109 -14.27 4.51 -2.30
C SER A 109 -13.28 5.04 -3.33
N LEU A 110 -13.23 6.37 -3.51
CA LEU A 110 -12.26 7.00 -4.41
C LEU A 110 -10.80 6.76 -3.97
N PRO A 111 -10.39 7.05 -2.71
CA PRO A 111 -9.00 6.88 -2.31
C PRO A 111 -8.63 5.47 -1.83
N LEU A 112 -9.59 4.67 -1.35
CA LEU A 112 -9.34 3.36 -0.74
C LEU A 112 -10.34 2.31 -1.23
N SER A 113 -9.89 1.07 -1.36
CA SER A 113 -10.80 -0.06 -1.58
C SER A 113 -10.28 -1.33 -0.93
N MET A 114 -11.17 -2.15 -0.39
CA MET A 114 -10.93 -3.53 -0.02
C MET A 114 -11.84 -4.43 -0.85
N ILE A 115 -11.26 -5.22 -1.75
CA ILE A 115 -11.99 -6.12 -2.64
C ILE A 115 -11.89 -7.53 -2.11
N ARG A 116 -13.03 -8.03 -1.63
CA ARG A 116 -13.24 -9.42 -1.26
C ARG A 116 -14.10 -10.11 -2.32
N GLY A 117 -13.63 -11.26 -2.82
CA GLY A 117 -14.35 -12.09 -3.78
C GLY A 117 -15.02 -13.30 -3.12
N PRO A 118 -16.02 -13.92 -3.76
CA PRO A 118 -16.58 -15.19 -3.32
C PRO A 118 -15.49 -16.24 -3.11
N GLY A 119 -15.55 -17.01 -2.02
CA GLY A 119 -14.59 -18.07 -1.72
C GLY A 119 -13.20 -17.60 -1.25
N ARG A 120 -12.92 -16.30 -1.15
CA ARG A 120 -11.60 -15.80 -0.71
C ARG A 120 -11.35 -15.86 0.80
N GLY A 121 -12.24 -16.46 1.58
CA GLY A 121 -12.08 -16.57 3.03
C GLY A 121 -11.90 -15.20 3.69
N LEU A 122 -10.78 -15.03 4.40
CA LEU A 122 -10.35 -13.77 5.02
C LEU A 122 -9.44 -12.92 4.12
N ASN A 123 -9.07 -13.39 2.93
CA ASN A 123 -8.15 -12.68 2.05
C ASN A 123 -8.88 -11.57 1.28
N ALA A 124 -8.24 -10.41 1.15
CA ALA A 124 -8.73 -9.29 0.39
C ALA A 124 -7.61 -8.58 -0.39
N GLY A 125 -7.95 -8.07 -1.57
CA GLY A 125 -7.09 -7.13 -2.28
C GLY A 125 -7.36 -5.72 -1.81
N MET A 126 -6.34 -5.01 -1.39
CA MET A 126 -6.45 -3.69 -0.78
C MET A 126 -5.73 -2.66 -1.65
N ASN A 127 -6.42 -1.58 -2.04
CA ASN A 127 -5.85 -0.47 -2.82
C ASN A 127 -5.89 0.83 -2.03
N CYS A 128 -4.85 1.64 -2.22
CA CYS A 128 -4.79 3.03 -1.80
C CYS A 128 -4.30 3.91 -2.94
N TYR A 129 -5.01 5.00 -3.19
CA TYR A 129 -4.76 6.01 -4.23
C TYR A 129 -4.50 7.40 -3.64
N PHE A 130 -4.32 7.51 -2.32
CA PHE A 130 -3.89 8.77 -1.72
C PHE A 130 -2.51 9.17 -2.28
N PRO A 131 -2.33 10.44 -2.72
CA PRO A 131 -1.03 10.95 -3.07
C PRO A 131 -0.19 11.15 -1.80
N MET A 132 0.98 10.50 -1.73
CA MET A 132 1.91 10.62 -0.60
C MET A 132 3.26 11.17 -1.12
N PRO A 133 3.41 12.51 -1.18
CA PRO A 133 4.65 13.14 -1.63
C PRO A 133 5.74 13.08 -0.55
N PHE A 134 7.01 13.04 -1.00
CA PHE A 134 8.21 13.12 -0.16
C PHE A 134 9.35 13.78 -0.94
N SER A 135 10.29 14.40 -0.22
CA SER A 135 11.39 15.20 -0.77
C SER A 135 12.77 14.52 -0.67
N LYS A 136 13.08 13.82 0.43
CA LYS A 136 14.39 13.21 0.70
C LYS A 136 14.36 11.68 0.69
N GLY A 137 13.20 11.09 0.92
CA GLY A 137 13.00 9.65 0.78
C GLY A 137 11.70 9.19 1.42
N ALA A 138 11.38 7.92 1.21
CA ALA A 138 10.25 7.26 1.83
C ALA A 138 10.64 5.84 2.27
N LYS A 139 10.17 5.44 3.45
CA LYS A 139 10.36 4.09 3.98
C LYS A 139 9.00 3.54 4.38
N ILE A 140 8.72 2.31 3.98
CA ILE A 140 7.49 1.59 4.37
C ILE A 140 7.89 0.29 5.06
N GLU A 141 7.37 0.10 6.26
CA GLU A 141 7.59 -1.07 7.09
C GLU A 141 6.27 -1.75 7.42
N VAL A 142 6.34 -3.07 7.58
CA VAL A 142 5.23 -3.88 8.06
C VAL A 142 5.72 -4.68 9.25
N GLU A 143 4.99 -4.63 10.35
CA GLU A 143 5.23 -5.42 11.55
C GLU A 143 4.11 -6.40 11.79
N ASN A 144 4.47 -7.64 12.11
CA ASN A 144 3.55 -8.66 12.54
C ASN A 144 3.61 -8.75 14.08
N GLU A 145 2.53 -8.35 14.74
CA GLU A 145 2.39 -8.41 16.20
C GLU A 145 1.72 -9.71 16.67
N SER A 146 1.57 -10.69 15.77
CA SER A 146 1.01 -12.01 16.09
C SER A 146 2.07 -13.09 16.20
N ASN A 147 1.67 -14.23 16.78
CA ASN A 147 2.51 -15.41 16.93
C ASN A 147 2.52 -16.33 15.70
N LEU A 148 1.84 -15.95 14.62
CA LEU A 148 1.72 -16.72 13.38
C LEU A 148 2.30 -15.95 12.20
N GLU A 149 2.79 -16.67 11.21
CA GLU A 149 3.37 -16.08 10.00
C GLU A 149 2.31 -15.34 9.14
N ILE A 150 2.75 -14.31 8.43
CA ILE A 150 1.97 -13.59 7.42
C ILE A 150 2.73 -13.61 6.09
N ARG A 151 1.99 -13.75 4.99
CA ARG A 151 2.49 -13.73 3.61
C ARG A 151 1.72 -12.73 2.76
#